data_AF-A0A0U0UT34-F1
#
_entry.id   AF-A0A0U0UT34-F1
#
_cell.length_a   1.000
_cell.length_b   1.000
_cell.length_c   1.000
_cell.angle_alpha   90.00
_cell.angle_beta   90.00
_cell.angle_gamma   90.00
#
_symmetry.space_group_name_H-M   'P 1'
#
loop_
_entity.id
_entity.type
_entity.pdbx_description
1 polymer ?
#
loop_
_entity_poly.entity_id
_entity_poly.type
_entity_poly.pdbx_seq_one_letter_code
_entity_poly.pdbx_strand_id
1 'polypeptide(L)' 'MRAAVEGQIEAESLPLVLSGMLYDDGVIDPRDTRTVLGMCLSAIANGPIKGTSNFGVFRM' A
#
# COMPACT_ATOMS: atom_id res chain seq x y z
N MET A 1 -21.93 -19.30 12.97
CA MET A 1 -20.72 -18.51 13.33
C MET A 1 -19.84 -18.28 12.11
N ARG A 2 -19.39 -19.32 11.39
CA ARG A 2 -18.57 -19.19 10.17
C ARG A 2 -19.12 -18.18 9.13
N ALA A 3 -20.36 -18.33 8.70
CA ALA A 3 -20.97 -17.45 7.70
C ALA A 3 -21.02 -15.96 8.12
N ALA A 4 -21.14 -15.69 9.43
CA ALA A 4 -21.13 -14.33 9.96
C ALA A 4 -19.71 -13.72 9.88
N VAL A 5 -18.69 -14.51 10.20
CA VAL A 5 -17.28 -14.08 10.10
C VAL A 5 -16.89 -13.87 8.63
N GLU A 6 -17.28 -14.78 7.73
CA GLU A 6 -17.02 -14.63 6.29
C GLU A 6 -17.69 -13.36 5.73
N GLY A 7 -18.95 -13.10 6.11
CA GLY A 7 -19.64 -11.88 5.68
C GLY A 7 -19.01 -10.59 6.21
N GLN A 8 -18.49 -10.62 7.45
CA GLN A 8 -17.75 -9.49 8.00
C GLN A 8 -16.45 -9.24 7.23
N ILE A 9 -15.67 -10.29 6.96
CA ILE A 9 -14.41 -10.19 6.22
C ILE A 9 -14.65 -9.61 4.82
N GLU A 10 -15.66 -10.11 4.11
CA GLU A 10 -15.97 -9.62 2.77
C GLU A 10 -16.30 -8.12 2.78
N ALA A 11 -17.14 -7.68 3.72
CA ALA A 11 -17.53 -6.28 3.84
C ALA A 11 -16.36 -5.36 4.20
N GLU A 12 -15.49 -5.78 5.11
CA GLU A 12 -14.35 -4.98 5.58
C GLU A 12 -13.16 -5.03 4.60
N SER A 13 -13.08 -6.02 3.73
CA SER A 13 -12.02 -6.15 2.72
C SER A 13 -12.20 -5.25 1.49
N LEU A 14 -13.34 -4.54 1.39
CA LEU A 14 -13.63 -3.70 0.23
C LEU A 14 -12.64 -2.53 0.13
N PRO A 15 -12.17 -2.16 -1.08
CA PRO A 15 -11.16 -1.10 -1.25
C PRO A 15 -11.54 0.24 -0.61
N LEU A 16 -12.82 0.63 -0.69
CA LEU A 16 -13.29 1.89 -0.11
C LEU A 16 -13.32 1.88 1.42
N VAL A 17 -13.50 0.71 2.05
CA VAL A 17 -13.44 0.58 3.51
C VAL A 17 -12.00 0.75 3.97
N LEU A 18 -11.07 0.02 3.37
CA LEU A 18 -9.64 0.10 3.72
C LEU A 18 -9.03 1.48 3.47
N SER A 19 -9.37 2.11 2.33
CA SER A 19 -8.92 3.46 2.01
C SER A 19 -9.51 4.50 2.97
N GLY A 20 -10.77 4.32 3.40
CA GLY A 20 -11.39 5.13 4.46
C GLY A 20 -10.73 4.98 5.83
N MET A 21 -9.99 3.89 6.06
CA MET A 21 -9.18 3.65 7.25
C MET A 21 -7.71 4.07 7.09
N LEU A 22 -7.35 4.69 5.95
CA LEU A 22 -6.00 5.13 5.62
C LEU A 22 -4.97 3.98 5.60
N TYR A 23 -5.40 2.79 5.18
CA TYR A 23 -4.49 1.65 4.99
C TYR A 23 -3.73 1.73 3.66
N ASP A 24 -4.13 2.65 2.79
CA ASP A 24 -3.50 3.02 1.53
C ASP A 24 -3.55 4.54 1.33
N ASP A 25 -2.74 5.04 0.40
CA ASP A 25 -2.71 6.45 0.01
C ASP A 25 -3.74 6.79 -1.08
N GLY A 26 -4.64 5.87 -1.41
CA GLY A 26 -5.74 6.05 -2.36
C GLY A 26 -5.95 4.88 -3.33
N VAL A 27 -7.22 4.61 -3.64
CA VAL A 27 -7.63 3.69 -4.71
C VAL A 27 -7.51 4.40 -6.07
N ILE A 28 -6.83 3.76 -7.03
CA ILE A 28 -6.60 4.30 -8.37
C ILE A 28 -7.20 3.41 -9.46
N ASP A 29 -7.47 3.98 -10.63
CA ASP A 29 -7.76 3.19 -11.83
C ASP A 29 -6.52 2.34 -12.19
N PRO A 30 -6.66 1.02 -12.42
CA PRO A 30 -5.54 0.18 -12.79
C PRO A 30 -4.78 0.64 -14.05
N ARG A 31 -5.42 1.41 -14.94
CA ARG A 31 -4.79 1.98 -16.14
C ARG A 31 -3.83 3.12 -15.80
N ASP A 32 -4.01 3.77 -14.66
CA ASP A 32 -3.22 4.91 -14.21
C ASP A 32 -1.98 4.51 -13.39
N THR A 33 -1.81 3.22 -13.08
CA THR A 33 -0.69 2.73 -12.26
C THR A 33 0.67 3.23 -12.73
N ARG A 34 0.93 3.26 -14.05
CA ARG A 34 2.20 3.77 -14.60
C ARG A 34 2.39 5.27 -14.32
N THR A 35 1.33 6.05 -14.50
CA THR A 35 1.38 7.50 -14.30
C THR A 35 1.60 7.84 -12.84
N VAL A 36 0.86 7.19 -11.94
CA VAL A 36 0.99 7.36 -10.48
C VAL A 36 2.39 6.98 -10.01
N LEU A 37 2.91 5.81 -10.41
CA LEU A 37 4.28 5.41 -10.08
C LEU A 37 5.31 6.40 -10.64
N GLY A 38 5.12 6.91 -11.86
CA GLY A 38 5.99 7.92 -12.46
C GLY A 38 6.06 9.21 -11.63
N MET A 39 4.91 9.69 -11.14
CA MET A 39 4.84 10.85 -10.25
C MET A 39 5.54 10.58 -8.91
N CYS A 40 5.28 9.43 -8.27
CA CYS A 40 5.92 9.06 -7.01
C CYS A 40 7.45 8.96 -7.14
N LEU A 41 7.93 8.31 -8.21
CA LEU A 41 9.37 8.21 -8.52
C LEU A 41 9.98 9.59 -8.77
N SER A 42 9.30 10.46 -9.50
CA SER A 42 9.75 11.85 -9.70
C SER A 42 9.83 12.62 -8.38
N ALA A 43 8.88 12.41 -7.46
CA ALA A 43 8.86 13.07 -6.17
C ALA A 43 10.05 12.65 -5.29
N ILE A 44 10.37 11.36 -5.25
CA ILE A 44 11.49 10.85 -4.44
C ILE A 44 12.86 11.08 -5.10
N ALA A 45 12.92 11.32 -6.41
CA ALA A 45 14.16 11.56 -7.15
C ALA A 45 14.75 12.98 -6.96
N ASN A 46 14.18 13.79 -6.06
CA ASN A 46 14.71 15.12 -5.74
C ASN A 46 15.96 15.12 -4.84
N GLY A 47 16.39 13.95 -4.34
CA GLY A 47 17.58 13.80 -3.48
C GLY A 47 18.50 12.66 -3.90
N PRO A 48 19.72 12.59 -3.34
CA PRO A 48 20.65 11.50 -3.64
C PRO A 48 20.10 10.15 -3.15
N ILE A 49 20.09 9.15 -4.04
CA ILE A 49 19.71 7.78 -3.70
C ILE A 49 20.85 7.16 -2.87
N LYS A 50 20.53 6.71 -1.65
CA LYS A 50 21.50 6.10 -0.72
C LYS A 50 20.97 4.73 -0.26
N GLY A 51 21.81 3.70 -0.36
CA GLY A 51 21.54 2.40 0.26
C GLY A 51 21.80 2.40 1.77
N THR A 52 21.51 1.28 2.42
CA THR A 52 21.94 1.05 3.81
C THR A 52 23.31 0.37 3.84
N SER A 53 24.15 0.71 4.81
CA SER A 53 25.43 0.03 5.04
C SER A 53 25.30 -1.22 5.89
N ASN A 54 24.21 -1.33 6.66
CA ASN A 54 23.97 -2.42 7.61
C ASN A 54 22.49 -2.79 7.66
N PHE A 55 22.18 -3.99 8.13
CA PHE A 55 20.82 -4.42 8.45
C PHE A 55 20.65 -4.60 9.96
N GLY A 56 19.40 -4.58 10.43
CA GLY A 56 19.08 -4.88 11.84
C GLY A 56 19.39 -6.34 12.21
N VAL A 57 19.09 -6.72 13.46
CA VAL A 57 19.34 -8.08 13.94
C VAL A 57 18.37 -9.06 13.28
N PHE A 58 18.92 -10.08 12.63
CA PHE A 58 18.14 -11.23 12.16
C PHE A 58 17.88 -12.19 13.31
N ARG A 59 16.60 -12.47 13.59
CA ARG A 59 16.20 -13.55 14.49
C ARG A 59 16.01 -14.82 13.66
N MET A 60 16.95 -15.75 13.78
CA MET A 60 16.87 -17.10 13.20
C MET A 60 16.24 -18.08 14.18
#